data_AF-A0A4D6KZI8-F1
#
_entry.id   AF-A0A4D6KZI8-F1
#
_cell.length_a   1.000
_cell.length_b   1.000
_cell.length_c   1.000
_cell.angle_alpha   90.00
_cell.angle_beta   90.00
_cell.angle_gamma   90.00
#
_symmetry.space_group_name_H-M   'P 1'
#
loop_
_entity.id
_entity.type
_entity.pdbx_description
1 polymer ?
#
loop_
_entity_poly.entity_id
_entity_poly.type
_entity_poly.pdbx_seq_one_letter_code
_entity_poly.pdbx_strand_id
1 'polypeptide(L)'
;MDFYGKIVVRTLCIEADLEELYGAGNPPLVIARGGFSGIFPDSSDSAYIFAVAASLKNVILWCDVQLTKDAQGICIPDLKLENATNIAQNAKYKSSTYPVNGVTTSGYFSMDYTLEDLRSNNVFRKFYSC
;
A
#
# COMPACT_ATOMS: atom_id res chain seq x y z
N MET A 1 -8.75 -16.89 13.06
CA MET A 1 -7.84 -15.80 12.66
C MET A 1 -7.73 -15.90 11.16
N ASP A 2 -8.46 -15.05 10.45
CA ASP A 2 -8.61 -15.16 9.01
C ASP A 2 -7.34 -14.70 8.29
N PHE A 3 -7.08 -15.31 7.14
CA PHE A 3 -5.94 -15.06 6.26
C PHE A 3 -5.66 -13.56 6.04
N TYR A 4 -6.73 -12.76 5.94
CA TYR A 4 -6.70 -11.30 5.73
C TYR A 4 -5.98 -10.53 6.84
N GLY A 5 -6.16 -10.92 8.10
CA GLY A 5 -5.58 -10.22 9.26
C GLY A 5 -4.09 -10.48 9.47
N LYS A 6 -3.49 -11.43 8.73
CA LYS A 6 -2.06 -11.76 8.83
C LYS A 6 -1.20 -11.09 7.76
N ILE A 7 -1.80 -10.53 6.70
CA ILE A 7 -1.07 -10.08 5.49
C ILE A 7 -1.13 -8.57 5.34
N VAL A 8 -2.27 -7.94 5.68
CA VAL A 8 -2.47 -6.50 5.52
C VAL A 8 -2.17 -5.79 6.84
N VAL A 9 -1.13 -4.95 6.85
CA VAL A 9 -0.80 -4.06 7.97
C VAL A 9 -1.08 -2.62 7.53
N ARG A 10 -1.88 -1.89 8.30
CA ARG A 10 -2.15 -0.47 8.03
C ARG A 10 -1.07 0.35 8.69
N THR A 11 -0.24 1.01 7.90
CA THR A 11 0.90 1.77 8.42
C THR A 11 0.79 3.23 8.03
N LEU A 12 0.92 4.09 9.04
CA LEU A 12 1.07 5.53 8.90
C LEU A 12 2.56 5.84 8.85
N CYS A 13 3.03 6.45 7.77
CA CYS A 13 4.34 7.09 7.74
C CYS A 13 4.19 8.48 8.33
N ILE A 14 4.62 8.62 9.58
CA ILE A 14 4.65 9.90 10.27
C ILE A 14 6.07 10.45 10.11
N GLU A 15 6.23 11.49 9.28
CA GLU A 15 7.42 12.36 9.32
C GLU A 15 7.18 13.59 10.22
N ALA A 16 6.02 13.67 10.89
CA ALA A 16 5.66 14.78 11.77
C ALA A 16 6.11 14.52 13.22
N ASP A 17 6.63 15.56 13.88
CA ASP A 17 6.89 15.52 15.32
C ASP A 17 5.56 15.29 16.08
N LEU A 18 5.53 14.25 16.93
CA LEU A 18 4.36 13.84 17.70
C LEU A 18 3.80 14.95 18.62
N GLU A 19 4.63 15.93 18.98
CA GLU A 19 4.21 17.06 19.82
C GLU A 19 3.35 18.09 19.07
N GLU A 20 3.44 18.19 17.73
CA GLU A 20 2.55 19.04 16.92
C GLU A 20 1.15 18.42 16.74
N LEU A 21 0.99 17.12 17.01
CA LEU A 21 -0.25 16.37 16.73
C LEU A 21 -1.27 16.41 17.88
N TYR A 22 -0.86 16.74 19.11
CA TYR A 22 -1.72 16.73 20.29
C TYR A 22 -1.70 18.08 21.02
N GLY A 23 -2.58 18.99 20.60
CA GLY A 23 -2.77 20.30 21.25
C GLY A 23 -4.12 20.92 20.92
N ALA A 24 -4.84 21.41 21.95
CA ALA A 24 -6.08 22.15 21.75
C ALA A 24 -5.79 23.47 21.02
N GLY A 25 -6.31 23.62 19.80
CA GLY A 25 -6.06 24.76 18.93
C GLY A 25 -5.10 24.49 17.76
N ASN A 26 -4.56 23.27 17.63
CA ASN A 26 -3.74 22.89 16.48
C ASN A 26 -4.57 22.77 15.19
N PRO A 27 -3.97 23.02 14.01
CA PRO A 27 -4.64 22.82 12.73
C PRO A 27 -5.05 21.35 12.54
N PRO A 28 -6.08 21.06 11.73
CA PRO A 28 -6.52 19.69 11.49
C PRO A 28 -5.40 18.88 10.82
N LEU A 29 -5.30 17.62 11.22
CA LEU A 29 -4.37 16.67 10.65
C LEU A 29 -4.82 16.21 9.26
N VAL A 30 -3.91 16.26 8.28
CA VAL A 30 -4.16 15.77 6.93
C VAL A 30 -3.49 14.41 6.74
N ILE A 31 -4.29 13.42 6.37
CA ILE A 31 -3.85 12.06 6.08
C ILE A 31 -4.03 11.79 4.59
N ALA A 32 -2.92 11.62 3.88
CA ALA A 32 -2.89 11.28 2.46
C ALA A 32 -2.85 9.75 2.27
N ARG A 33 -4.03 9.12 2.27
CA ARG A 33 -4.20 7.69 2.00
C ARG A 33 -3.92 7.38 0.54
N GLY A 34 -2.87 6.58 0.32
CA GLY A 34 -2.38 6.29 -1.03
C GLY A 34 -1.71 7.48 -1.71
N GLY A 35 -1.35 8.53 -0.95
CA GLY A 35 -0.86 9.80 -1.48
C GLY A 35 -1.97 10.67 -2.06
N PHE A 36 -1.68 11.43 -3.11
CA PHE A 36 -2.65 12.27 -3.84
C PHE A 36 -3.42 11.45 -4.89
N SER A 37 -4.10 10.40 -4.41
CA SER A 37 -4.75 9.35 -5.23
C SER A 37 -5.95 9.83 -6.08
N GLY A 38 -6.42 11.06 -5.87
CA GLY A 38 -7.45 11.68 -6.71
C GLY A 38 -6.96 12.12 -8.10
N ILE A 39 -5.64 12.26 -8.29
CA ILE A 39 -5.03 12.65 -9.58
C ILE A 39 -4.05 11.59 -10.08
N PHE A 40 -3.34 10.92 -9.16
CA PHE A 40 -2.37 9.88 -9.49
C PHE A 40 -2.88 8.50 -9.06
N PRO A 41 -2.37 7.40 -9.64
CA PRO A 41 -2.67 6.06 -9.13
C PRO A 41 -2.34 5.96 -7.64
N ASP A 42 -3.26 5.38 -6.87
CA ASP A 42 -3.09 5.15 -5.43
C ASP A 42 -1.78 4.40 -5.15
N SER A 43 -1.12 4.79 -4.07
CA SER A 43 0.12 4.17 -3.57
C SER A 43 1.29 4.24 -4.56
N SER A 44 1.20 5.07 -5.61
CA SER A 44 2.30 5.34 -6.52
C SER A 44 3.30 6.35 -5.97
N ASP A 45 4.55 6.30 -6.44
CA ASP A 45 5.57 7.31 -6.10
C ASP A 45 5.09 8.72 -6.42
N SER A 46 4.48 8.92 -7.59
CA SER A 46 3.92 10.21 -8.00
C SER A 46 2.84 10.71 -7.03
N ALA A 47 1.96 9.83 -6.55
CA ALA A 47 0.91 10.23 -5.62
C ALA A 47 1.51 10.71 -4.30
N TYR A 48 2.51 10.00 -3.76
CA TYR A 48 3.12 10.38 -2.49
C TYR A 48 4.04 11.60 -2.61
N ILE A 49 4.89 11.67 -3.64
CA ILE A 49 5.75 12.84 -3.88
C ILE A 49 4.89 14.09 -4.02
N PHE A 50 3.79 13.99 -4.78
CA PHE A 50 2.88 15.13 -4.93
C PHE A 50 2.12 15.44 -3.63
N ALA A 51 1.72 14.44 -2.85
CA ALA A 51 1.11 14.67 -1.54
C ALA A 51 2.02 15.47 -0.61
N VAL A 52 3.32 15.14 -0.55
CA VAL A 52 4.29 15.92 0.24
C VAL A 52 4.48 17.32 -0.33
N ALA A 53 4.58 17.45 -1.66
CA ALA A 53 4.85 18.74 -2.31
C ALA A 53 3.66 19.72 -2.30
N ALA A 54 2.43 19.22 -2.37
CA ALA A 54 1.22 20.03 -2.51
C ALA A 54 0.39 20.14 -1.22
N SER A 55 0.71 19.38 -0.18
CA SER A 55 -0.02 19.41 1.10
C SER A 55 0.68 20.26 2.16
N LEU A 56 0.22 20.14 3.40
CA LEU A 56 0.82 20.77 4.57
C LEU A 56 2.14 20.10 4.93
N LYS A 57 3.02 20.83 5.62
CA LYS A 57 4.33 20.32 6.07
C LYS A 57 4.23 19.05 6.93
N ASN A 58 3.15 18.89 7.68
CA ASN A 58 2.89 17.77 8.59
C ASN A 58 1.91 16.73 8.00
N VAL A 59 1.82 16.63 6.67
CA VAL A 59 0.98 15.61 6.04
C VAL A 59 1.45 14.21 6.43
N ILE A 60 0.52 13.36 6.86
CA ILE A 60 0.81 11.96 7.14
C ILE A 60 0.52 11.15 5.89
N LEU A 61 1.49 10.36 5.44
CA LEU A 61 1.30 9.45 4.33
C LEU A 61 0.77 8.12 4.87
N TRP A 62 -0.37 7.66 4.35
CA TRP A 62 -0.94 6.37 4.72
C TRP A 62 -0.73 5.38 3.60
N CYS A 63 -0.16 4.22 3.95
CA CYS A 63 0.04 3.08 3.07
C CYS A 63 -0.64 1.84 3.69
N ASP A 64 -1.48 1.17 2.89
CA ASP A 64 -1.95 -0.17 3.23
C ASP A 64 -0.85 -1.16 2.81
N VAL A 65 -0.09 -1.65 3.79
CA VAL A 65 1.07 -2.51 3.56
C VAL A 65 0.61 -3.96 3.42
N GLN A 66 1.11 -4.64 2.40
CA GLN A 66 1.04 -6.08 2.29
C GLN A 66 2.44 -6.69 2.28
N LEU A 67 2.56 -7.87 2.86
CA LEU A 67 3.82 -8.62 2.86
C LEU A 67 3.90 -9.55 1.65
N THR A 68 5.05 -9.51 0.98
CA THR A 68 5.46 -10.45 -0.07
C THR A 68 5.91 -11.79 0.52
N LYS A 69 6.17 -12.78 -0.34
CA LYS A 69 6.61 -14.14 0.03
C LYS A 69 7.88 -14.14 0.90
N ASP A 70 8.78 -13.21 0.63
CA ASP A 70 10.04 -12.97 1.33
C ASP A 70 9.92 -11.92 2.45
N ALA A 71 8.69 -11.69 2.94
CA ALA A 71 8.37 -10.81 4.07
C ALA A 71 8.72 -9.32 3.87
N GLN A 72 8.88 -8.87 2.62
CA GLN A 72 9.09 -7.47 2.29
C GLN A 72 7.75 -6.74 2.11
N GLY A 73 7.65 -5.49 2.58
CA GLY A 73 6.43 -4.69 2.52
C GLY A 73 6.23 -3.94 1.19
N ILE A 74 5.02 -4.02 0.63
CA ILE A 74 4.56 -3.24 -0.53
C ILE A 74 3.32 -2.43 -0.18
N CYS A 75 3.17 -1.24 -0.78
CA CYS A 75 2.00 -0.39 -0.56
C CYS A 75 0.95 -0.64 -1.63
N ILE A 76 -0.20 -1.23 -1.29
CA ILE A 76 -1.26 -1.50 -2.28
C ILE A 76 -2.66 -1.36 -1.66
N PRO A 77 -3.60 -0.66 -2.33
CA PRO A 77 -4.91 -0.37 -1.75
C PRO A 77 -5.88 -1.56 -1.71
N ASP A 78 -5.57 -2.68 -2.38
CA ASP A 78 -6.44 -3.85 -2.49
C ASP A 78 -5.67 -5.15 -2.21
N LEU A 79 -6.35 -6.12 -1.58
CA LEU A 79 -5.82 -7.46 -1.31
C LEU A 79 -5.38 -8.19 -2.59
N LYS A 80 -6.19 -8.06 -3.64
CA LYS A 80 -5.95 -8.67 -4.94
C LYS A 80 -5.10 -7.73 -5.77
N LEU A 81 -3.89 -8.17 -6.10
CA LEU A 81 -2.92 -7.37 -6.85
C LEU A 81 -3.50 -6.90 -8.19
N GLU A 82 -4.36 -7.69 -8.83
CA GLU A 82 -4.98 -7.36 -10.13
C GLU A 82 -5.96 -6.19 -10.08
N ASN A 83 -6.45 -5.78 -8.91
CA ASN A 83 -7.36 -4.64 -8.78
C ASN A 83 -6.62 -3.29 -8.81
N ALA A 84 -5.30 -3.29 -8.55
CA ALA A 84 -4.48 -2.08 -8.50
C ALA A 84 -3.27 -2.12 -9.44
N THR A 85 -3.04 -3.25 -10.13
CA THR A 85 -1.88 -3.46 -11.00
C THR A 85 -2.27 -4.21 -12.27
N ASN A 86 -1.35 -4.28 -13.23
CA ASN A 86 -1.51 -5.07 -14.45
C ASN A 86 -1.01 -6.52 -14.32
N ILE A 87 -0.84 -7.05 -13.10
CA ILE A 87 -0.25 -8.39 -12.88
C ILE A 87 -0.95 -9.50 -13.68
N ALA A 88 -2.28 -9.43 -13.81
CA ALA A 88 -3.08 -10.41 -14.54
C ALA A 88 -2.82 -10.43 -16.05
N GLN A 89 -2.19 -9.39 -16.61
CA GLN A 89 -1.82 -9.32 -18.02
C GLN A 89 -0.47 -9.99 -18.31
N ASN A 90 0.30 -10.35 -17.28
CA ASN A 90 1.62 -10.94 -17.43
C ASN A 90 1.57 -12.45 -17.13
N ALA A 91 1.80 -13.25 -18.18
CA ALA A 91 1.68 -14.71 -18.15
C ALA A 91 2.66 -15.42 -17.19
N LYS A 92 3.70 -14.72 -16.71
CA LYS A 92 4.63 -15.22 -15.68
C LYS A 92 3.92 -15.47 -14.35
N TYR A 93 2.92 -14.65 -14.01
CA TYR A 93 2.22 -14.73 -12.74
C TYR A 93 1.08 -15.75 -12.80
N LYS A 94 0.77 -16.34 -11.64
CA LYS A 94 -0.26 -17.38 -11.50
C LYS A 94 -1.18 -17.03 -10.35
N SER A 95 -2.49 -17.04 -10.60
CA SER A 95 -3.44 -16.85 -9.51
C SER A 95 -3.38 -18.01 -8.52
N SER A 96 -3.71 -17.71 -7.28
CA SER A 96 -3.87 -18.67 -6.19
C SER A 96 -5.28 -18.57 -5.63
N THR A 97 -5.65 -19.53 -4.79
CA THR A 97 -6.95 -19.53 -4.09
C THR A 97 -6.72 -19.67 -2.60
N TYR A 98 -7.28 -18.74 -1.83
CA TYR A 98 -7.16 -18.72 -0.37
C TYR A 98 -8.51 -18.43 0.30
N PRO A 99 -8.73 -18.94 1.53
CA PRO A 99 -9.88 -18.56 2.33
C PRO A 99 -9.66 -17.16 2.95
N VAL A 100 -10.30 -16.14 2.37
CA VAL A 100 -10.25 -14.75 2.85
C VAL A 100 -11.51 -14.48 3.66
N ASN A 101 -11.38 -14.21 4.96
CA ASN A 101 -12.51 -14.00 5.87
C ASN A 101 -13.56 -15.13 5.80
N GLY A 102 -13.09 -16.38 5.71
CA GLY A 102 -13.94 -17.57 5.55
C GLY A 102 -14.50 -17.81 4.15
N VAL A 103 -14.24 -16.91 3.18
CA VAL A 103 -14.71 -17.02 1.80
C VAL A 103 -13.59 -17.46 0.87
N THR A 104 -13.78 -18.56 0.15
CA THR A 104 -12.85 -19.03 -0.89
C THR A 104 -12.70 -17.97 -1.97
N THR A 105 -11.50 -17.41 -2.09
CA THR A 105 -11.20 -16.27 -2.95
C THR A 105 -10.01 -16.58 -3.83
N SER A 106 -10.23 -16.51 -5.15
CA SER A 106 -9.15 -16.62 -6.15
C SER A 106 -8.69 -15.25 -6.60
N GLY A 107 -7.38 -15.10 -6.84
CA GLY A 107 -6.77 -13.85 -7.29
C GLY A 107 -5.25 -13.92 -7.27
N TYR A 108 -4.60 -12.78 -7.48
CA TYR A 108 -3.15 -12.65 -7.36
C TYR A 108 -2.84 -12.04 -6.00
N PHE A 109 -2.09 -12.75 -5.15
CA PHE A 109 -1.79 -12.29 -3.80
C PHE A 109 -0.30 -11.97 -3.64
N SER A 110 0.02 -10.89 -2.94
CA SER A 110 1.39 -10.41 -2.68
C SER A 110 2.30 -11.51 -2.12
N MET A 111 1.80 -12.31 -1.20
CA MET A 111 2.55 -13.41 -0.57
C MET A 111 2.92 -14.58 -1.49
N ASP A 112 2.38 -14.65 -2.71
CA ASP A 112 2.75 -15.68 -3.68
C ASP A 112 4.06 -15.34 -4.41
N TYR A 113 4.50 -14.08 -4.32
CA TYR A 113 5.61 -13.53 -5.10
C TYR A 113 6.68 -12.92 -4.20
N THR A 114 7.94 -13.03 -4.62
CA THR A 114 9.02 -12.29 -3.96
C THR A 114 8.97 -10.81 -4.34
N LEU A 115 9.58 -9.95 -3.54
CA LEU A 115 9.72 -8.52 -3.88
C LEU A 115 10.40 -8.34 -5.25
N GLU A 116 11.45 -9.12 -5.50
CA GLU A 116 12.22 -9.09 -6.76
C GLU A 116 11.35 -9.45 -7.96
N ASP A 117 10.46 -10.44 -7.83
CA ASP A 117 9.52 -10.83 -8.87
C ASP A 117 8.57 -9.68 -9.23
N LEU A 118 8.03 -8.98 -8.23
CA LEU A 118 7.09 -7.87 -8.42
C LEU A 118 7.79 -6.62 -8.98
N ARG A 119 9.02 -6.34 -8.53
CA ARG A 119 9.84 -5.21 -8.99
C ARG A 119 10.26 -5.34 -10.44
N SER A 120 10.74 -6.52 -10.83
CA SER A 120 11.37 -6.73 -12.16
C SER A 120 10.40 -6.60 -13.34
N ASN A 121 9.09 -6.63 -13.08
CA ASN A 121 8.06 -6.61 -14.11
C ASN A 121 7.18 -5.35 -14.06
N ASN A 122 7.60 -4.30 -13.34
CA ASN A 122 6.88 -3.04 -13.20
C ASN A 122 5.43 -3.20 -12.68
N VAL A 123 5.13 -4.28 -11.96
CA VAL A 123 3.82 -4.50 -11.34
C VAL A 123 3.63 -3.49 -10.21
N PHE A 124 4.71 -3.20 -9.49
CA PHE A 124 4.77 -2.22 -8.41
C PHE A 124 5.93 -1.24 -8.60
N ARG A 125 5.67 0.04 -8.38
CA ARG A 125 6.72 1.08 -8.38
C ARG A 125 7.16 1.49 -6.99
N LYS A 126 6.23 1.53 -6.02
CA LYS A 126 6.55 1.93 -4.65
C LYS A 126 6.57 0.77 -3.67
N PHE A 127 7.66 0.73 -2.91
CA PHE A 127 7.84 -0.17 -1.76
C PHE A 127 7.54 0.58 -0.48
N TYR A 128 7.19 -0.15 0.58
CA TYR A 128 7.03 0.48 1.88
C TYR A 128 8.38 1.10 2.30
N SER A 129 8.40 2.42 2.37
CA SER A 129 9.50 3.23 2.88
C SER A 129 8.88 4.47 3.50
N CYS A 130 8.94 4.53 4.82
CA CYS A 130 8.99 5.76 5.59
C CYS A 130 10.49 5.89 5.93
#